data_AF-A0A099UFV4-F1
#
_entry.id   AF-A0A099UFV4-F1
#
_cell.length_a   1.000
_cell.length_b   1.000
_cell.length_c   1.000
_cell.angle_alpha   90.00
_cell.angle_beta   90.00
_cell.angle_gamma   90.00
#
_symmetry.space_group_name_H-M   'P 1'
#
loop_
_entity.id
_entity.type
_entity.pdbx_description
1 polymer ?
#
loop_
_entity_poly.entity_id
_entity_poly.type
_entity_poly.pdbx_seq_one_letter_code
_entity_poly.pdbx_strand_id
1 'polypeptide(L)'
;MKNILWSVCIAANLFAGEWVMFSDGKDTYIYSQNSGEIYIRHHLGKKNYEDIFVKMPRGMLPNEINKNQAATAPTTPMAPTKPNTNALKDFQLEALKKSQEILHSAIE
;
A
#
# COMPACT_ATOMS: atom_id res chain seq x y z
N MET A 1 3.33 18.04 43.81
CA MET A 1 4.15 17.22 42.89
C MET A 1 3.40 16.02 42.30
N LYS A 2 2.57 15.30 43.07
CA LYS A 2 1.75 14.17 42.58
C LYS A 2 0.84 14.51 41.38
N ASN A 3 0.30 15.73 41.32
CA ASN A 3 -0.59 16.16 40.23
C ASN A 3 0.15 16.41 38.91
N ILE A 4 1.45 16.72 38.94
CA ILE A 4 2.28 16.93 37.72
C ILE A 4 2.64 15.58 37.11
N LEU A 5 2.91 14.57 37.94
CA LEU A 5 3.24 13.22 37.49
C LEU A 5 2.08 12.60 36.67
N TRP A 6 0.84 12.85 37.07
CA TRP A 6 -0.33 12.30 36.37
C TRP A 6 -0.56 12.96 35.00
N SER A 7 -0.32 14.27 34.89
CA SER A 7 -0.38 14.98 33.60
C SER A 7 0.69 14.51 32.61
N VAL A 8 1.89 14.17 33.08
CA VAL A 8 2.97 13.66 32.21
C VAL A 8 2.62 12.29 31.63
N CYS A 9 2.00 11.40 32.41
CA CYS A 9 1.59 10.08 31.92
C CYS A 9 0.47 10.13 30.88
N ILE A 10 -0.48 11.07 31.01
CA ILE A 10 -1.57 11.22 30.02
C ILE A 10 -1.04 11.82 28.72
N ALA A 11 -0.15 12.81 28.80
CA ALA A 11 0.46 13.42 27.61
C ALA A 11 1.36 12.46 26.82
N ALA A 12 2.02 11.50 27.49
CA ALA A 12 2.89 10.53 26.82
C ALA A 12 2.14 9.59 25.85
N ASN A 13 0.86 9.28 26.13
CA ASN A 13 0.05 8.44 25.24
C ASN A 13 -0.29 9.14 23.91
N LEU A 14 -0.25 10.47 23.84
CA LEU A 14 -0.55 11.21 22.60
C LEU A 14 0.59 11.14 21.58
N PHE A 15 1.82 10.86 22.04
CA PHE A 15 3.00 10.73 21.17
C PHE A 15 3.31 9.28 20.80
N ALA A 16 2.78 8.31 21.55
CA ALA A 16 2.83 6.90 21.21
C ALA A 16 1.73 6.63 20.17
N GLY A 17 2.11 6.61 18.89
CA GLY A 17 1.19 6.24 17.80
C GLY A 17 0.49 4.92 18.04
N GLU A 18 -0.74 4.81 17.54
CA GLU A 18 -1.54 3.61 17.69
C GLU A 18 -0.93 2.46 16.89
N TRP A 19 -0.55 1.40 17.60
CA TRP A 19 -0.20 0.11 17.03
C TRP A 19 -1.44 -0.76 17.02
N VAL A 20 -1.80 -1.26 15.85
CA VAL A 20 -2.99 -2.08 15.68
C VAL A 20 -2.55 -3.47 15.23
N MET A 21 -3.09 -4.49 15.92
CA MET A 21 -2.87 -5.89 15.58
C MET A 21 -4.11 -6.45 14.89
N PHE A 22 -3.93 -7.20 13.81
CA PHE A 22 -5.02 -7.93 13.14
C PHE A 22 -4.54 -9.30 12.66
N SER A 23 -5.47 -10.21 12.38
CA SER A 23 -5.18 -11.53 11.81
C SER A 23 -6.14 -11.83 10.68
N ASP A 24 -5.63 -12.43 9.60
CA ASP A 24 -6.40 -12.89 8.44
C ASP A 24 -6.82 -14.38 8.57
N GLY A 25 -6.61 -14.98 9.74
CA GLY A 25 -6.85 -16.40 10.01
C GLY A 25 -5.66 -17.33 9.73
N LYS A 26 -4.64 -16.86 8.98
CA LYS A 26 -3.38 -17.60 8.78
C LYS A 26 -2.23 -16.92 9.49
N ASP A 27 -2.08 -15.63 9.25
CA ASP A 27 -0.99 -14.81 9.74
C ASP A 27 -1.50 -13.76 10.74
N THR A 28 -0.58 -13.27 11.58
CA THR A 28 -0.83 -12.18 12.52
C THR A 28 0.02 -10.98 12.12
N TYR A 29 -0.60 -9.83 12.03
CA TYR A 29 0.01 -8.59 11.58
C TYR A 29 -0.04 -7.55 12.68
N ILE A 30 1.03 -6.76 12.78
CA ILE A 30 1.10 -5.58 13.62
C ILE A 30 1.45 -4.41 12.71
N TYR A 31 0.60 -3.38 12.69
CA TYR A 31 0.85 -2.18 11.89
C TYR A 31 0.84 -0.91 12.73
N SER A 32 1.71 0.02 12.36
CA SER A 32 1.80 1.36 12.96
C SER A 32 1.05 2.37 12.10
N GLN A 33 0.08 3.08 12.68
CA GLN A 33 -0.63 4.15 11.97
C GLN A 33 0.28 5.35 11.66
N ASN A 34 1.32 5.57 12.46
CA ASN A 34 2.21 6.72 12.30
C ASN A 34 3.25 6.50 11.20
N SER A 35 3.88 5.33 11.17
CA SER A 35 4.98 5.03 10.24
C SER A 35 4.52 4.25 9.01
N GLY A 36 3.32 3.66 9.03
CA GLY A 36 2.85 2.74 8.00
C GLY A 36 3.65 1.43 7.97
N GLU A 37 4.46 1.16 9.00
CA GLU A 37 5.23 -0.08 9.09
C GLU A 37 4.31 -1.24 9.44
N ILE A 38 4.54 -2.37 8.78
CA ILE A 38 3.79 -3.61 8.97
C ILE A 38 4.79 -4.71 9.34
N TYR A 39 4.46 -5.50 10.35
CA TYR A 39 5.22 -6.68 10.77
C TYR A 39 4.32 -7.91 10.69
N ILE A 40 4.86 -9.02 10.19
CA ILE A 40 4.18 -10.32 10.12
C ILE A 40 4.78 -11.25 11.16
N ARG A 41 3.93 -11.95 11.90
CA ARG A 41 4.35 -13.04 12.78
C ARG A 41 4.82 -14.23 11.95
N HIS A 42 6.06 -14.63 12.14
CA HIS A 42 6.62 -15.85 11.57
C HIS A 42 6.69 -16.93 12.65
N HIS A 43 5.91 -17.99 12.45
CA HIS A 43 5.79 -19.08 13.43
C HIS A 43 7.02 -19.98 13.39
N LEU A 44 7.68 -20.17 14.53
CA LEU A 44 8.89 -21.01 14.65
C LEU A 44 8.56 -22.45 15.11
N GLY A 45 7.27 -22.80 15.20
CA GLY A 45 6.79 -24.15 15.55
C GLY A 45 6.98 -24.53 17.01
N LYS A 46 7.30 -23.57 17.88
CA LYS A 46 7.49 -23.73 19.33
C LYS A 46 6.43 -22.94 20.09
N LYS A 47 6.79 -22.33 21.22
CA LYS A 47 5.86 -21.57 22.06
C LYS A 47 5.58 -20.19 21.44
N ASN A 48 4.39 -19.65 21.65
CA ASN A 48 3.94 -18.38 21.04
C ASN A 48 4.88 -17.19 21.29
N TYR A 49 5.62 -17.16 22.41
CA TYR A 49 6.55 -16.08 22.73
C TYR A 49 7.91 -16.20 22.01
N GLU A 50 8.18 -17.33 21.36
CA GLU A 50 9.38 -17.56 20.57
C GLU A 50 9.21 -17.12 19.12
N ASP A 51 7.98 -16.79 18.71
CA ASP A 51 7.71 -16.29 17.37
C ASP A 51 8.29 -14.91 17.17
N ILE A 52 8.73 -14.67 15.94
CA ILE A 52 9.36 -13.42 15.55
C ILE A 52 8.43 -12.62 14.66
N PHE A 53 8.50 -11.30 14.79
CA PHE A 53 7.79 -10.37 13.91
C PHE A 53 8.78 -9.83 12.87
N VAL A 54 8.55 -10.17 11.60
CA VAL A 54 9.38 -9.74 10.49
C VAL A 54 8.77 -8.52 9.83
N LYS A 55 9.55 -7.45 9.66
CA LYS A 55 9.12 -6.23 9.00
C LYS A 55 8.86 -6.47 7.52
N MET A 56 7.66 -6.11 7.04
CA MET A 56 7.37 -6.11 5.61
C MET A 56 8.12 -4.99 4.89
N PRO A 57 8.60 -5.24 3.66
CA PRO A 57 9.06 -4.16 2.80
C PRO A 57 7.90 -3.21 2.51
N ARG A 58 8.15 -1.91 2.64
CA ARG A 58 7.17 -0.89 2.27
C ARG A 58 6.94 -0.92 0.76
N GLY A 59 5.68 -0.90 0.34
CA GLY A 59 5.31 -0.64 -1.05
C GLY A 59 5.64 0.79 -1.46
N MET A 60 5.39 1.13 -2.72
CA MET A 60 5.53 2.51 -3.20
C MET A 60 4.30 3.32 -2.81
N LEU A 61 4.49 4.52 -2.26
CA LEU A 61 3.38 5.45 -2.08
C LEU A 61 2.94 6.00 -3.45
N PRO A 62 1.65 6.33 -3.65
CA PRO A 62 1.16 6.90 -4.92
C PRO A 62 1.96 8.13 -5.39
N ASN A 63 2.44 8.96 -4.47
CA ASN A 63 3.27 10.12 -4.77
C ASN A 63 4.69 9.77 -5.25
N GLU A 64 5.19 8.58 -4.93
CA GLU A 64 6.50 8.08 -5.36
C GLU A 64 6.43 7.40 -6.73
N ILE A 65 5.26 6.85 -7.10
CA ILE A 65 5.01 6.26 -8.42
C ILE A 65 5.18 7.32 -9.53
N ASN A 66 4.75 8.56 -9.27
CA ASN A 66 4.87 9.66 -10.24
C ASN A 66 6.30 10.21 -10.40
N LYS A 67 7.18 10.03 -9.40
CA LYS A 67 8.59 10.49 -9.47
C LYS A 67 9.52 9.45 -10.08
N ASN A 68 9.23 8.16 -9.91
CA ASN A 68 10.12 7.08 -10.36
C ASN A 68 9.89 6.64 -11.82
N GLN A 69 8.87 7.15 -12.52
CA GLN A 69 8.74 6.94 -13.97
C GLN A 69 9.87 7.58 -14.80
N ALA A 70 10.72 8.43 -14.21
CA ALA A 70 11.88 9.00 -14.88
C ALA A 70 13.21 8.25 -14.63
N ALA A 71 13.27 7.27 -13.72
CA ALA A 71 14.54 6.70 -13.30
C ALA A 71 14.43 5.22 -12.89
N THR A 72 14.17 4.34 -13.85
CA THR A 72 14.74 2.97 -14.00
C THR A 72 13.89 2.16 -14.98
N ALA A 73 14.07 2.41 -16.28
CA ALA A 73 13.79 1.39 -17.28
C ALA A 73 15.01 0.44 -17.33
N PRO A 74 14.85 -0.89 -17.25
CA PRO A 74 15.92 -1.81 -17.59
C PRO A 74 16.26 -1.61 -19.07
N THR A 75 17.51 -1.24 -19.34
CA THR A 75 18.09 -1.11 -20.68
C THR A 75 18.08 -2.47 -21.39
N THR A 76 17.01 -2.73 -22.12
CA THR A 76 17.06 -3.56 -23.33
C THR A 76 17.00 -2.60 -24.52
N PRO A 77 17.92 -2.66 -25.49
CA PRO A 77 17.88 -1.76 -26.64
C PRO A 77 16.79 -2.25 -27.61
N MET A 78 15.54 -1.91 -27.33
CA MET A 78 14.51 -1.87 -28.36
C MET A 78 14.45 -0.45 -28.91
N ALA A 79 14.66 -0.35 -30.22
CA ALA A 79 14.62 0.86 -31.01
C ALA A 79 13.40 1.75 -30.66
N PRO A 80 13.52 3.08 -30.76
CA PRO A 80 12.43 4.00 -30.45
C PRO A 80 11.37 3.89 -31.55
N THR A 81 10.41 2.99 -31.38
CA THR A 81 9.17 3.05 -32.15
C THR A 81 8.35 4.15 -31.52
N LYS A 82 8.27 5.30 -32.20
CA LYS A 82 7.39 6.42 -31.85
C LYS A 82 6.02 5.85 -31.43
N PRO A 83 5.49 6.21 -30.24
CA PRO A 83 4.15 5.75 -29.87
C PRO A 83 3.19 6.28 -30.93
N ASN A 84 2.53 5.35 -31.62
CA ASN A 84 1.61 5.66 -32.69
C ASN A 84 0.34 6.21 -32.04
N THR A 85 0.28 7.53 -31.86
CA THR A 85 -0.76 8.28 -31.12
C THR A 85 -2.19 7.92 -31.56
N ASN A 86 -2.35 7.40 -32.76
CA ASN A 86 -3.63 6.94 -33.30
C ASN A 86 -4.12 5.64 -32.63
N ALA A 87 -3.25 4.66 -32.36
CA ALA A 87 -3.66 3.41 -31.70
C ALA A 87 -4.15 3.62 -30.26
N LEU A 88 -3.60 4.61 -29.55
CA LEU A 88 -4.07 4.99 -28.21
C LEU A 88 -5.44 5.70 -28.26
N LYS A 89 -5.69 6.50 -29.31
CA LYS A 89 -7.00 7.15 -29.51
C LYS A 89 -8.07 6.14 -29.89
N ASP A 90 -7.73 5.15 -30.73
CA ASP A 90 -8.64 4.09 -31.13
C ASP A 90 -9.08 3.25 -29.92
N PHE A 91 -8.13 2.91 -29.04
CA PHE A 91 -8.43 2.21 -27.79
C PHE A 91 -9.34 3.01 -26.85
N GLN A 92 -9.12 4.34 -26.75
CA GLN A 92 -9.99 5.21 -25.94
C GLN A 92 -11.41 5.30 -26.51
N LEU A 93 -11.54 5.39 -27.84
CA LEU A 93 -12.84 5.41 -28.52
C LEU A 93 -13.60 4.09 -28.33
N GLU A 94 -12.90 2.95 -28.39
CA GLU A 94 -13.51 1.64 -28.16
C GLU A 94 -13.98 1.48 -26.71
N ALA A 95 -13.17 1.91 -25.74
CA ALA A 95 -13.56 1.89 -24.33
C ALA A 95 -14.80 2.75 -24.04
N LEU A 96 -14.93 3.91 -24.70
CA LEU A 96 -16.10 4.78 -24.61
C LEU A 96 -17.34 4.16 -25.26
N LYS A 97 -17.21 3.51 -26.42
CA LYS A 97 -18.33 2.79 -27.04
C LYS A 97 -18.81 1.63 -26.17
N LYS A 98 -17.87 0.85 -25.62
CA LYS A 98 -18.19 -0.28 -24.74
C LYS A 98 -18.91 0.17 -23.47
N SER A 99 -18.53 1.30 -22.88
CA SER A 99 -19.24 1.83 -21.71
C SER A 99 -20.65 2.28 -22.06
N GLN A 100 -20.87 2.86 -23.23
CA GLN A 100 -22.21 3.24 -23.71
C GLN A 100 -23.09 2.03 -24.01
N GLU A 101 -22.55 0.96 -24.61
CA GLU A 101 -23.29 -0.29 -24.84
C GLU A 101 -23.71 -0.96 -23.52
N ILE A 102 -22.82 -1.01 -22.53
CA ILE A 102 -23.14 -1.56 -21.21
C ILE A 102 -24.27 -0.76 -20.55
N LEU A 103 -24.21 0.56 -20.61
CA LEU A 103 -25.27 1.42 -20.08
C LEU A 103 -26.60 1.20 -20.81
N HIS A 104 -26.58 1.05 -22.13
CA HIS A 104 -27.79 0.78 -22.91
C HIS A 104 -28.37 -0.60 -22.58
N SER A 105 -27.52 -1.63 -22.47
CA SER A 105 -27.94 -2.99 -22.10
C SER A 105 -28.45 -3.13 -20.66
N ALA A 106 -28.20 -2.15 -19.80
CA ALA A 106 -28.69 -2.10 -18.43
C ALA A 106 -30.03 -1.36 -18.31
N ILE A 107 -30.44 -0.64 -19.35
CA ILE A 107 -31.71 0.12 -19.42
C ILE A 107 -32.79 -0.69 -20.16
N GLU A 108 -32.39 -1.57 -21.09
CA GLU A 108 -33.25 -2.60 -21.71
C GLU A 108 -33.45 -3.80 -20.78
#